data_AF-A0A0E0IXZ4-F1
#
_entry.id   AF-A0A0E0IXZ4-F1
#
_cell.length_a   1.000
_cell.length_b   1.000
_cell.length_c   1.000
_cell.angle_alpha   90.00
_cell.angle_beta   90.00
_cell.angle_gamma   90.00
#
_symmetry.space_group_name_H-M   'P 1'
#
loop_
_entity.id
_entity.type
_entity.pdbx_description
1 polymer ?
#
loop_
_entity_poly.entity_id
_entity_poly.type
_entity_poly.pdbx_seq_one_letter_code
_entity_poly.pdbx_strand_id
1 'polypeptide(L)'
;MLTEFYRYWCLKEAFVKATGAGVGFGLQRLEFHHMNWTNISLRIDGEEDRKWRFWLFKIDEKHLASIAKGHPEDAIDSFRRTLSDVVIQEGELHTAIEIPEEAFTLLTVEQLIQLHD
;
A
#
# COMPACT_ATOMS: atom_id res chain seq x y z
N MET A 1 -19.22 -9.53 -7.98
CA MET A 1 -18.25 -9.90 -9.03
C MET A 1 -17.35 -8.70 -9.37
N LEU A 2 -17.90 -7.57 -9.83
CA LEU A 2 -17.08 -6.40 -10.18
C LEU A 2 -16.41 -5.71 -8.98
N THR A 3 -17.08 -5.63 -7.84
CA THR A 3 -16.49 -5.07 -6.61
C THR A 3 -15.26 -5.84 -6.16
N GLU A 4 -15.31 -7.18 -6.14
CA GLU A 4 -14.17 -8.02 -5.77
C GLU A 4 -12.97 -7.80 -6.69
N PHE A 5 -13.22 -7.69 -8.00
CA PHE A 5 -12.18 -7.35 -8.97
C PHE A 5 -11.50 -6.02 -8.61
N TYR A 6 -12.27 -4.96 -8.33
CA TYR A 6 -11.70 -3.68 -7.95
C TYR A 6 -10.93 -3.72 -6.63
N ARG A 7 -11.36 -4.52 -5.65
CA ARG A 7 -10.63 -4.68 -4.39
C ARG A 7 -9.25 -5.30 -4.61
N TYR A 8 -9.18 -6.41 -5.35
CA TYR A 8 -7.91 -7.05 -5.68
C TYR A 8 -7.03 -6.18 -6.58
N TRP A 9 -7.61 -5.51 -7.58
CA TRP A 9 -6.89 -4.57 -8.44
C TRP A 9 -6.28 -3.43 -7.62
N CYS A 10 -7.06 -2.83 -6.72
CA CYS A 10 -6.63 -1.74 -5.86
C CYS A 10 -5.45 -2.16 -4.96
N LEU A 11 -5.49 -3.36 -4.37
CA LEU A 11 -4.38 -3.88 -3.55
C LEU A 11 -3.11 -4.14 -4.38
N LYS A 12 -3.26 -4.75 -5.55
CA LYS A 12 -2.15 -5.01 -6.48
C LYS A 12 -1.46 -3.73 -6.93
N GLU A 13 -2.25 -2.72 -7.30
CA GLU A 13 -1.73 -1.40 -7.69
C GLU A 13 -1.01 -0.69 -6.55
N ALA A 14 -1.51 -0.77 -5.31
CA ALA A 14 -0.81 -0.18 -4.16
C ALA A 14 0.57 -0.82 -3.93
N PHE A 15 0.70 -2.14 -4.06
CA PHE A 15 2.01 -2.82 -3.99
C PHE A 15 2.95 -2.35 -5.11
N VAL A 16 2.47 -2.32 -6.36
CA VAL A 16 3.28 -1.89 -7.51
C VAL A 16 3.75 -0.45 -7.36
N LYS A 17 2.89 0.43 -6.82
CA LYS A 17 3.25 1.83 -6.54
C LYS A 17 4.27 1.95 -5.40
N ALA A 18 4.08 1.20 -4.31
CA ALA A 18 4.98 1.22 -3.17
C ALA A 18 6.38 0.68 -3.52
N THR A 19 6.47 -0.30 -4.44
CA THR A 19 7.76 -0.80 -4.95
C THR A 19 8.33 0.04 -6.10
N GLY A 20 7.49 0.83 -6.78
CA GLY A 20 7.89 1.59 -7.96
C GLY A 20 8.09 0.75 -9.22
N ALA A 21 7.67 -0.53 -9.23
CA ALA A 21 7.95 -1.46 -10.33
C ALA A 21 7.24 -1.12 -11.65
N GLY A 22 6.20 -0.28 -11.60
CA GLY A 22 5.49 0.22 -12.77
C GLY A 22 4.59 -0.82 -13.47
N VAL A 23 3.99 -0.40 -14.58
CA VAL A 23 2.92 -1.14 -15.28
C VAL A 23 3.36 -2.48 -15.89
N GLY A 24 4.67 -2.68 -16.07
CA GLY A 24 5.24 -3.94 -16.57
C GLY A 24 5.35 -5.03 -15.50
N PHE A 25 5.03 -4.72 -14.24
CA PHE A 25 5.08 -5.70 -13.17
C PHE A 25 4.07 -6.82 -13.41
N GLY A 26 4.52 -8.07 -13.30
CA GLY A 26 3.69 -9.24 -13.45
C GLY A 26 2.68 -9.38 -12.31
N LEU A 27 1.51 -8.76 -12.44
CA LEU A 27 0.45 -8.78 -11.43
C LEU A 27 0.02 -10.20 -11.03
N GLN A 28 0.17 -11.19 -11.92
CA GLN A 28 -0.12 -12.60 -11.64
C GLN A 28 0.72 -13.19 -10.51
N ARG A 29 1.86 -12.58 -10.18
CA ARG A 29 2.75 -13.01 -9.08
C ARG A 29 2.16 -12.73 -7.70
N LEU A 30 1.22 -11.80 -7.61
CA LEU A 30 0.64 -11.33 -6.34
C LEU A 30 -0.66 -12.06 -6.04
N GLU A 31 -0.72 -12.72 -4.90
CA GLU A 31 -1.90 -13.36 -4.36
C GLU A 31 -2.25 -12.73 -3.01
N PHE A 32 -3.48 -12.21 -2.89
CA PHE A 32 -3.96 -11.60 -1.66
C PHE A 32 -4.93 -12.52 -0.93
N HIS A 33 -4.70 -12.71 0.36
CA HIS A 33 -5.58 -13.45 1.26
C HIS A 33 -6.12 -12.50 2.34
N HIS A 34 -7.32 -12.76 2.84
CA HIS A 34 -7.95 -11.89 3.83
C HIS A 34 -9.04 -12.61 4.62
N MET A 35 -9.44 -12.05 5.74
CA MET A 35 -10.67 -12.40 6.45
C MET A 35 -11.67 -11.25 6.33
N ASN A 36 -12.69 -11.38 5.47
CA ASN A 36 -13.67 -10.33 5.19
C ASN A 36 -13.04 -8.96 4.86
N TRP A 37 -12.01 -8.94 4.00
CA TRP A 37 -11.27 -7.73 3.64
C TRP A 37 -10.55 -7.01 4.80
N THR A 38 -10.39 -7.70 5.92
CA THR A 38 -9.50 -7.34 7.03
C THR A 38 -8.37 -8.38 7.14
N ASN A 39 -7.31 -8.07 7.88
CA ASN A 39 -6.13 -8.95 8.02
C ASN A 39 -5.60 -9.42 6.66
N ILE A 40 -5.37 -8.46 5.75
CA ILE A 40 -4.95 -8.74 4.38
C ILE A 40 -3.46 -9.13 4.37
N SER A 41 -3.16 -10.31 3.83
CA SER A 41 -1.79 -10.79 3.64
C SER A 41 -1.49 -10.98 2.15
N LEU A 42 -0.20 -10.90 1.82
CA LEU A 42 0.34 -11.04 0.48
C LEU A 42 1.16 -12.32 0.36
N ARG A 43 0.99 -13.01 -0.76
CA ARG A 43 1.96 -13.98 -1.26
C ARG A 43 2.53 -13.50 -2.59
N ILE A 44 3.83 -13.69 -2.77
CA ILE A 44 4.54 -13.42 -4.02
C ILE A 44 5.08 -14.75 -4.53
N ASP A 45 4.69 -15.13 -5.74
CA ASP A 45 5.11 -16.41 -6.36
C ASP A 45 4.83 -17.64 -5.46
N GLY A 46 3.73 -17.59 -4.70
CA GLY A 46 3.27 -18.66 -3.81
C GLY A 46 3.82 -18.60 -2.37
N GLU A 47 4.79 -17.72 -2.08
CA GLU A 47 5.40 -17.58 -0.75
C GLU A 47 4.82 -16.38 0.01
N GLU A 48 4.54 -16.55 1.31
CA GLU A 48 4.01 -15.48 2.17
C GLU A 48 5.06 -14.40 2.43
N ASP A 49 4.74 -13.15 2.08
CA ASP A 49 5.59 -12.01 2.36
C ASP A 49 5.05 -11.23 3.56
N ARG A 50 5.68 -11.46 4.71
CA ARG A 50 5.31 -10.85 6.00
C ARG A 50 5.86 -9.44 6.19
N LYS A 51 6.70 -8.95 5.27
CA LYS A 51 7.24 -7.58 5.32
C LYS A 51 6.18 -6.56 4.91
N TRP A 52 5.08 -7.01 4.30
CA TRP A 52 4.03 -6.14 3.79
C TRP A 52 2.79 -6.14 4.67
N ARG A 53 2.15 -4.97 4.77
CA ARG A 53 0.83 -4.77 5.38
C ARG A 53 -0.06 -3.97 4.44
N PHE A 54 -1.34 -4.30 4.45
CA PHE A 54 -2.32 -3.73 3.56
C PHE A 54 -3.60 -3.33 4.28
N TRP A 55 -4.16 -2.21 3.85
CA TRP A 55 -5.47 -1.74 4.26
C TRP A 55 -6.30 -1.43 3.04
N LEU A 56 -7.61 -1.63 3.15
CA LEU A 56 -8.57 -1.38 2.10
C LEU A 56 -9.74 -0.60 2.69
N PHE A 57 -10.05 0.53 2.07
CA PHE A 57 -11.04 1.49 2.53
C PHE A 57 -12.08 1.72 1.44
N LYS A 58 -13.33 1.86 1.87
CA LYS A 58 -14.41 2.36 1.03
C LYS A 58 -14.50 3.87 1.25
N ILE A 59 -14.19 4.65 0.23
CA ILE A 59 -14.26 6.12 0.30
C ILE A 59 -15.73 6.56 0.17
N ASP A 60 -16.44 5.95 -0.77
CA ASP A 60 -17.89 6.11 -0.97
C ASP A 60 -18.48 4.86 -1.63
N GLU A 61 -19.73 4.92 -2.10
CA GLU A 61 -20.41 3.78 -2.74
C GLU A 61 -19.74 3.26 -4.02
N LYS A 62 -18.87 4.03 -4.66
CA LYS A 62 -18.26 3.72 -5.97
C LYS A 62 -16.74 3.65 -5.94
N HIS A 63 -16.09 4.17 -4.89
CA HIS A 63 -14.65 4.32 -4.83
C HIS A 63 -14.01 3.54 -3.68
N LEU A 64 -12.89 2.88 -4.00
CA LEU A 64 -12.04 2.15 -3.08
C LEU A 64 -10.67 2.81 -3.05
N ALA A 65 -10.03 2.78 -1.89
CA ALA A 65 -8.64 3.15 -1.71
C ALA A 65 -7.92 2.04 -0.94
N SER A 66 -6.65 1.83 -1.23
CA SER A 66 -5.80 0.90 -0.52
C SER A 66 -4.50 1.56 -0.12
N ILE A 67 -3.94 1.09 0.99
CA ILE A 67 -2.61 1.49 1.46
C ILE A 67 -1.77 0.21 1.52
N ALA A 68 -0.55 0.28 1.00
CA ALA A 68 0.46 -0.76 1.11
C ALA A 68 1.67 -0.17 1.84
N LYS A 69 2.08 -0.82 2.93
CA LYS A 69 3.33 -0.54 3.63
C LYS A 69 4.24 -1.75 3.50
N GLY A 70 5.49 -1.53 3.17
CA GLY A 70 6.50 -2.58 3.00
C GLY A 70 7.89 -2.05 3.26
N HIS A 71 8.85 -2.95 3.35
CA HIS A 71 10.25 -2.58 3.55
C HIS A 71 10.78 -1.85 2.30
N PRO A 72 11.49 -0.70 2.44
CA PRO A 72 12.05 0.04 1.30
C PRO A 72 12.98 -0.79 0.42
N GLU A 73 13.55 -1.88 0.93
CA GLU A 73 14.40 -2.77 0.13
C GLU A 73 13.69 -3.42 -1.05
N ASP A 74 12.38 -3.61 -0.95
CA ASP A 74 11.58 -4.20 -2.01
C ASP A 74 11.26 -3.19 -3.13
N ALA A 75 11.62 -1.91 -2.95
CA ALA A 75 11.53 -0.92 -4.00
C ALA A 75 12.62 -1.09 -5.06
N ILE A 76 12.33 -0.66 -6.30
CA ILE A 76 13.32 -0.66 -7.37
C ILE A 76 14.46 0.33 -7.08
N ASP A 77 15.65 0.06 -7.64
CA ASP A 77 16.87 0.83 -7.35
C ASP A 77 16.72 2.34 -7.50
N SER A 78 16.07 2.79 -8.58
CA SER A 78 15.87 4.22 -8.82
C SER A 78 15.03 4.88 -7.73
N PHE A 79 14.06 4.15 -7.16
CA PHE A 79 13.23 4.65 -6.09
C PHE A 79 13.95 4.55 -4.73
N ARG A 80 14.69 3.46 -4.48
CA ARG A 80 15.53 3.30 -3.29
C ARG A 80 16.57 4.42 -3.15
N ARG A 81 17.16 4.88 -4.25
CA ARG A 81 18.11 6.01 -4.25
C ARG A 81 17.47 7.33 -3.81
N THR A 82 16.18 7.53 -4.03
CA THR A 82 15.46 8.71 -3.50
C THR A 82 15.22 8.58 -2.00
N LEU A 83 15.20 7.35 -1.48
CA LEU A 83 14.99 7.05 -0.06
C LEU A 83 16.30 6.94 0.73
N SER A 84 17.48 6.98 0.09
CA SER A 84 18.77 6.75 0.77
C SER A 84 19.16 7.84 1.76
N ASP A 85 18.58 9.03 1.65
CA ASP A 85 18.78 10.11 2.62
C ASP A 85 17.92 9.90 3.89
N VAL A 86 17.00 8.94 3.88
CA VAL A 86 16.16 8.58 5.01
C VAL A 86 16.85 7.46 5.80
N VAL A 87 17.51 7.82 6.90
CA VAL A 87 18.01 6.83 7.87
C VAL A 87 16.82 6.27 8.64
N ILE A 88 16.35 5.09 8.25
CA ILE A 88 15.29 4.38 8.98
C ILE A 88 15.95 3.34 9.88
N GLN A 89 15.77 3.44 11.19
CA GLN A 89 16.19 2.37 12.10
C GLN A 89 15.24 1.18 11.93
N GLU A 90 15.79 -0.02 11.75
CA GLU A 90 15.04 -1.26 11.49
C GLU A 90 13.87 -1.48 12.49
N GLY A 91 14.09 -1.18 13.78
CA GLY A 91 13.08 -1.31 14.83
C GLY A 91 11.93 -0.28 14.73
N GLU A 92 12.22 0.93 14.26
CA GLU A 92 11.22 1.97 14.01
C GLU A 92 10.35 1.61 12.80
N LEU A 93 10.96 1.03 11.76
CA LEU A 93 10.25 0.59 10.56
C LEU A 93 9.26 -0.53 10.84
N HIS A 94 9.67 -1.55 11.59
CA HIS A 94 8.79 -2.66 11.93
C HIS A 94 7.55 -2.15 12.68
N THR A 95 7.77 -1.26 13.65
CA THR A 95 6.69 -0.62 14.40
C THR A 95 5.77 0.19 13.49
N ALA A 96 6.33 1.02 12.60
CA ALA A 96 5.57 1.87 11.68
C ALA A 96 4.72 1.08 10.67
N ILE A 97 5.21 -0.08 10.22
CA ILE A 97 4.48 -0.99 9.33
C ILE A 97 3.29 -1.62 10.06
N GLU A 98 3.41 -1.92 11.34
CA GLU A 98 2.34 -2.56 12.13
C GLU A 98 1.25 -1.58 12.59
N ILE A 99 1.55 -0.27 12.64
CA ILE A 99 0.56 0.75 13.01
C ILE A 99 -0.61 0.72 12.00
N PRO A 100 -1.85 0.45 12.48
CA PRO A 100 -3.02 0.43 11.62
C PRO A 100 -3.29 1.82 11.04
N GLU A 101 -3.75 1.85 9.80
CA GLU A 101 -4.17 3.08 9.15
C GLU A 101 -5.60 3.44 9.53
N GLU A 102 -5.81 4.71 9.88
CA GLU A 102 -7.12 5.28 10.12
C GLU A 102 -7.86 5.53 8.78
N ALA A 103 -9.14 5.90 8.87
CA ALA A 103 -9.92 6.25 7.69
C ALA A 103 -9.39 7.54 7.03
N PHE A 104 -9.61 7.65 5.71
CA PHE A 104 -9.25 8.86 4.97
C PHE A 104 -10.03 10.08 5.46
N THR A 105 -9.32 11.20 5.63
CA THR A 105 -9.94 12.52 5.83
C THR A 105 -10.12 13.20 4.47
N LEU A 106 -11.35 13.60 4.14
CA LEU A 106 -11.65 14.35 2.93
C LEU A 106 -11.43 15.84 3.19
N LEU A 107 -10.56 16.47 2.39
CA LEU A 107 -10.25 17.88 2.47
C LEU A 107 -10.76 18.62 1.24
N THR A 108 -11.28 19.84 1.44
CA THR A 108 -11.57 20.76 0.35
C THR A 108 -10.32 21.49 -0.10
N VAL A 109 -10.37 22.15 -1.26
CA VAL A 109 -9.26 22.96 -1.78
C VAL A 109 -8.91 24.10 -0.82
N GLU A 110 -9.90 24.74 -0.22
CA GLU A 110 -9.71 25.84 0.75
C GLU A 110 -8.95 25.36 1.98
N GLN A 111 -9.28 24.17 2.49
CA GLN A 111 -8.57 23.57 3.63
C GLN A 111 -7.12 23.24 3.29
N LEU A 112 -6.84 22.81 2.05
CA LEU A 112 -5.47 22.54 1.60
C LEU A 112 -4.62 23.81 1.54
N ILE A 113 -5.18 24.93 1.09
CA ILE A 113 -4.45 26.21 0.99
C ILE A 113 -4.10 26.76 2.39
N GLN A 114 -5.02 26.62 3.36
CA GLN A 114 -4.81 27.11 4.73
C GLN A 114 -3.75 26.33 5.53
N LEU A 115 -3.36 25.14 5.11
CA LEU A 115 -2.28 24.37 5.75
C LEU A 115 -0.88 24.87 5.36
N HIS A 116 -0.78 25.73 4.35
CA HIS A 116 0.48 26.21 3.79
C HIS A 116 0.79 27.68 4.13
N ASP A 117 -0.08 28.35 4.90
CA ASP A 117 0.14 29.69 5.50
C ASP A 117 0.49 29.58 6.99
#